data_AF-A0A931QTM6-F1
#
_entry.id   AF-A0A931QTM6-F1
#
_cell.length_a   1.000
_cell.length_b   1.000
_cell.length_c   1.000
_cell.angle_alpha   90.00
_cell.angle_beta   90.00
_cell.angle_gamma   90.00
#
_symmetry.space_group_name_H-M   'P 1'
#
loop_
_entity.id
_entity.type
_entity.pdbx_description
1 polymer ?
#
loop_
_entity_poly.entity_id
_entity_poly.type
_entity_poly.pdbx_seq_one_letter_code
_entity_poly.pdbx_strand_id
1 'polypeptide(L)'
;MKADEMNQWLEESKGILSKSPGGFGVFVDMRGLKPLPADSQTHMQEGQQLYKNSGMVRSVVILDNPLATMQFKRIAKSSGIYEWERYIDASTIINWENRGVDWLTKAIDPDKL
;
A
#
# COMPACT_ATOMS: atom_id res chain seq x y z
N MET A 1 8.54 -5.07 9.57
CA MET A 1 9.58 -4.05 9.32
C MET A 1 9.72 -3.23 10.58
N LYS A 2 10.96 -2.93 10.99
CA LYS A 2 11.24 -2.07 12.16
C LYS A 2 11.15 -0.59 11.76
N ALA A 3 11.11 0.31 12.74
CA ALA A 3 10.99 1.75 12.50
C ALA A 3 12.13 2.27 11.61
N ASP A 4 13.38 1.89 11.88
CA ASP A 4 14.54 2.33 11.10
C ASP A 4 14.45 1.90 9.63
N GLU A 5 14.03 0.65 9.37
CA GLU A 5 13.83 0.13 8.02
C GLU A 5 12.69 0.87 7.30
N MET A 6 11.62 1.21 8.02
CA MET A 6 10.50 1.98 7.47
C MET A 6 10.88 3.43 7.18
N ASN A 7 11.70 4.04 8.04
CA ASN A 7 12.23 5.36 7.83
C ASN A 7 13.18 5.39 6.62
N GLN A 8 14.03 4.37 6.47
CA GLN A 8 14.87 4.24 5.29
C GLN A 8 14.04 4.15 4.01
N TRP A 9 13.01 3.29 3.98
CA TRP A 9 12.09 3.19 2.85
C TRP A 9 11.42 4.53 2.51
N LEU A 10 11.04 5.31 3.52
CA LEU A 10 10.44 6.62 3.35
C LEU A 10 11.42 7.61 2.69
N GLU A 11 12.67 7.68 3.18
CA GLU A 11 13.69 8.57 2.62
C GLU A 11 14.06 8.19 1.18
N GLU A 12 14.21 6.90 0.89
CA GLU A 12 14.44 6.41 -0.47
C GLU A 12 13.25 6.76 -1.39
N SER A 13 12.02 6.60 -0.91
CA SER A 13 10.81 6.96 -1.65
C SER A 13 10.76 8.46 -1.97
N LYS A 14 11.16 9.35 -1.05
CA LYS A 14 11.25 10.80 -1.32
C LYS A 14 12.21 11.09 -2.48
N GLY A 15 13.37 10.43 -2.49
CA GLY A 15 14.36 10.56 -3.55
C GLY A 15 13.83 10.14 -4.92
N ILE A 16 13.18 8.97 -5.00
CA ILE A 16 12.63 8.42 -6.24
C ILE A 16 11.47 9.29 -6.76
N LEU A 17 10.54 9.63 -5.88
CA LEU A 17 9.30 10.31 -6.26
C LEU A 17 9.50 11.76 -6.69
N SER A 18 10.61 12.40 -6.30
CA SER A 18 11.00 13.74 -6.77
C SER A 18 11.12 13.85 -8.31
N LYS A 19 11.27 12.71 -8.99
CA LYS A 19 11.41 12.62 -10.46
C LYS A 19 10.23 11.88 -11.13
N SER A 20 9.17 11.61 -10.39
CA SER A 20 8.05 10.80 -10.88
C SER A 20 7.27 11.52 -11.99
N PRO A 21 6.79 10.80 -13.03
CA PRO A 21 5.90 11.39 -14.03
C PRO A 21 4.54 11.77 -13.42
N GLY A 22 3.78 12.60 -14.14
CA GLY A 22 2.41 12.94 -13.78
C GLY A 22 1.47 11.74 -13.89
N GLY A 23 1.22 11.06 -12.77
CA GLY A 23 0.29 9.93 -12.67
C GLY A 23 0.96 8.56 -12.76
N PHE A 24 0.84 7.75 -11.71
CA PHE A 24 1.33 6.36 -11.72
C PHE A 24 0.52 5.45 -10.79
N GLY A 25 0.63 4.14 -11.01
CA GLY A 25 0.07 3.10 -10.13
C GLY A 25 1.17 2.43 -9.30
N VAL A 26 0.83 1.94 -8.12
CA VAL A 26 1.77 1.21 -7.24
C VAL A 26 1.26 -0.18 -6.95
N PHE A 27 2.07 -1.20 -7.22
CA PHE A 27 1.80 -2.58 -6.85
C PHE A 27 2.86 -3.02 -5.85
N VAL A 28 2.44 -3.43 -4.64
CA VAL A 28 3.38 -3.87 -3.60
C VAL A 28 3.04 -5.27 -3.16
N ASP A 29 4.00 -6.18 -3.27
CA ASP A 29 3.93 -7.50 -2.64
C ASP A 29 4.58 -7.44 -1.26
N MET A 30 3.76 -7.55 -0.22
CA MET A 30 4.16 -7.56 1.18
C MET A 30 3.70 -8.85 1.89
N ARG A 31 3.55 -9.97 1.17
CA ARG A 31 3.07 -11.24 1.76
C ARG A 31 3.91 -11.73 2.94
N GLY A 32 5.22 -11.50 2.92
CA GLY A 32 6.12 -11.83 4.04
C GLY A 32 6.05 -10.87 5.24
N LEU A 33 5.24 -9.81 5.18
CA LEU A 33 5.20 -8.76 6.19
C LEU A 33 4.36 -9.18 7.40
N LYS A 34 4.99 -9.16 8.58
CA LYS A 34 4.30 -9.23 9.86
C LYS A 34 3.67 -7.88 10.22
N PRO A 35 2.61 -7.84 11.06
CA PRO A 35 2.03 -6.59 11.54
C PRO A 35 3.08 -5.59 12.02
N LEU A 36 2.90 -4.34 11.64
CA LEU A 36 3.82 -3.25 11.94
C LEU A 36 3.70 -2.83 13.41
N PRO A 37 4.82 -2.66 14.13
CA PRO A 37 4.80 -2.02 15.44
C PRO A 37 4.38 -0.54 15.31
N ALA A 38 3.91 0.05 16.41
CA ALA A 38 3.26 1.37 16.39
C ALA A 38 4.17 2.49 15.84
N ASP A 39 5.46 2.46 16.19
CA ASP A 39 6.49 3.36 15.68
C ASP A 39 6.62 3.32 14.15
N SER A 40 6.53 2.13 13.56
CA SER A 40 6.63 1.92 12.11
C SER A 40 5.35 2.36 11.37
N GLN A 41 4.21 2.41 12.06
CA GLN A 41 2.95 2.84 11.45
C GLN A 41 2.99 4.33 11.08
N THR A 42 3.67 5.16 11.87
CA THR A 42 3.83 6.59 11.57
C THR A 42 4.55 6.80 10.24
N HIS A 43 5.70 6.15 10.05
CA HIS A 43 6.44 6.23 8.79
C HIS A 43 5.67 5.64 7.60
N MET A 44 4.88 4.57 7.83
CA MET A 44 3.99 4.03 6.79
C MET A 44 2.93 5.06 6.36
N GLN A 45 2.27 5.74 7.31
CA GLN A 45 1.30 6.80 6.99
C GLN A 45 1.93 7.93 6.19
N GLU A 46 3.09 8.40 6.61
CA GLU A 46 3.84 9.45 5.90
C GLU A 46 4.21 9.03 4.48
N GLY A 47 4.68 7.79 4.31
CA GLY A 47 5.02 7.25 2.99
C GLY A 47 3.80 7.17 2.10
N GLN A 48 2.70 6.61 2.57
CA GLN A 48 1.49 6.55 1.75
C GLN A 48 1.00 7.93 1.29
N GLN A 49 1.04 8.92 2.19
CA GLN A 49 0.70 10.31 1.84
C GLN A 49 1.69 10.89 0.81
N LEU A 50 2.98 10.61 0.95
CA LEU A 50 4.01 11.02 0.01
C LEU A 50 3.74 10.47 -1.40
N TYR A 51 3.44 9.18 -1.53
CA TYR A 51 3.09 8.57 -2.82
C TYR A 51 1.85 9.25 -3.42
N LYS A 52 0.82 9.49 -2.60
CA LYS A 52 -0.39 10.19 -3.06
C LYS A 52 -0.08 11.60 -3.57
N ASN A 53 0.67 12.39 -2.80
CA ASN A 53 1.06 13.75 -3.16
C ASN A 53 1.96 13.80 -4.39
N SER A 54 2.70 12.73 -4.66
CA SER A 54 3.62 12.64 -5.80
C SER A 54 2.94 12.22 -7.10
N GLY A 55 1.63 11.97 -7.09
CA GLY A 55 0.87 11.63 -8.31
C GLY A 55 0.40 10.19 -8.39
N MET A 56 0.45 9.42 -7.29
CA MET A 56 -0.13 8.09 -7.28
C MET A 56 -1.66 8.14 -7.49
N VAL A 57 -2.13 7.45 -8.52
CA VAL A 57 -3.54 7.37 -8.90
C VAL A 57 -4.23 6.25 -8.13
N ARG A 58 -3.60 5.07 -8.08
CA ARG A 58 -4.07 3.88 -7.34
C ARG A 58 -2.90 3.09 -6.80
N SER A 59 -3.08 2.44 -5.65
CA SER A 59 -2.17 1.41 -5.15
C SER A 59 -2.90 0.12 -4.80
N VAL A 60 -2.17 -0.98 -4.86
CA VAL A 60 -2.56 -2.25 -4.27
C VAL A 60 -1.42 -2.81 -3.43
N VAL A 61 -1.75 -3.29 -2.24
CA VAL A 61 -0.83 -3.99 -1.34
C VAL A 61 -1.33 -5.41 -1.14
N ILE A 62 -0.48 -6.37 -1.46
CA ILE A 62 -0.74 -7.81 -1.30
C ILE A 62 -0.16 -8.25 0.04
N LEU A 63 -0.98 -8.88 0.87
CA LEU A 63 -0.63 -9.38 2.20
C LEU A 63 -1.01 -10.85 2.28
N ASP A 64 -0.41 -11.61 3.20
CA ASP A 64 -0.69 -13.06 3.36
C ASP A 64 -1.23 -13.40 4.76
N ASN A 65 -1.71 -12.39 5.49
CA ASN A 65 -2.38 -12.63 6.74
C ASN A 65 -3.49 -11.61 7.03
N PRO A 66 -4.61 -12.05 7.64
CA PRO A 66 -5.74 -11.16 7.93
C PRO A 66 -5.43 -10.02 8.90
N LEU A 67 -4.48 -10.22 9.84
CA LEU A 67 -4.14 -9.23 10.86
C LEU A 67 -3.41 -8.02 10.27
N ALA A 68 -2.41 -8.27 9.42
CA ALA A 68 -1.72 -7.24 8.67
C ALA A 68 -2.69 -6.55 7.71
N THR A 69 -3.54 -7.33 7.02
CA THR A 69 -4.58 -6.75 6.13
C THR A 69 -5.49 -5.79 6.88
N MET A 70 -6.01 -6.20 8.03
CA MET A 70 -6.85 -5.34 8.87
C MET A 70 -6.09 -4.10 9.35
N GLN A 71 -4.83 -4.25 9.78
CA GLN A 71 -3.99 -3.15 10.24
C GLN A 71 -3.77 -2.12 9.13
N PHE A 72 -3.39 -2.55 7.93
CA PHE A 72 -3.16 -1.65 6.80
C PHE A 72 -4.45 -0.96 6.34
N LYS A 73 -5.58 -1.67 6.27
CA LYS A 73 -6.89 -1.05 6.00
C LYS A 73 -7.23 0.03 7.03
N ARG A 74 -6.91 -0.18 8.31
CA ARG A 74 -7.11 0.84 9.37
C ARG A 74 -6.19 2.05 9.17
N ILE A 75 -4.91 1.81 8.88
CA ILE A 75 -3.91 2.86 8.62
C ILE A 75 -4.37 3.75 7.46
N ALA A 76 -4.73 3.17 6.31
CA ALA A 76 -5.20 3.93 5.15
C ALA A 76 -6.49 4.72 5.41
N LYS A 77 -7.40 4.21 6.24
CA LYS A 77 -8.59 4.96 6.65
C LYS A 77 -8.22 6.15 7.51
N SER A 78 -7.29 5.98 8.45
CA SER A 78 -6.83 7.08 9.32
C SER A 78 -6.04 8.16 8.58
N SER A 79 -5.28 7.80 7.53
CA SER A 79 -4.56 8.76 6.68
C SER A 79 -5.43 9.34 5.56
N GLY A 80 -6.69 8.90 5.43
CA GLY A 80 -7.63 9.43 4.44
C GLY A 80 -7.39 8.99 3.00
N ILE A 81 -6.51 8.01 2.77
CA ILE A 81 -6.10 7.56 1.43
C ILE A 81 -6.84 6.30 0.94
N TYR A 82 -7.65 5.69 1.79
CA TYR A 82 -8.29 4.39 1.52
C TYR A 82 -9.04 4.34 0.19
N GLU A 83 -9.54 5.47 -0.30
CA GLU A 83 -10.22 5.56 -1.59
C GLU A 83 -9.34 5.08 -2.76
N TRP A 84 -8.04 5.41 -2.74
CA TRP A 84 -7.08 5.11 -3.81
C TRP A 84 -6.31 3.82 -3.62
N GLU A 85 -6.40 3.21 -2.43
CA GLU A 85 -5.62 2.03 -2.08
C GLU A 85 -6.49 0.79 -1.93
N ARG A 86 -5.96 -0.38 -2.29
CA ARG A 86 -6.60 -1.66 -2.02
C ARG A 86 -5.64 -2.62 -1.35
N TYR A 87 -6.20 -3.45 -0.48
CA TYR A 87 -5.46 -4.40 0.33
C TYR A 87 -6.06 -5.77 0.11
N ILE A 88 -5.26 -6.67 -0.47
CA ILE A 88 -5.69 -8.01 -0.86
C ILE A 88 -5.00 -9.01 0.05
N ASP A 89 -5.82 -9.84 0.72
CA ASP A 89 -5.34 -10.97 1.51
C ASP A 89 -5.19 -12.21 0.61
N ALA A 90 -3.96 -12.46 0.16
CA ALA A 90 -3.58 -13.58 -0.70
C ALA A 90 -3.78 -14.95 -0.04
N SER A 91 -3.92 -15.00 1.30
CA SER A 91 -4.23 -16.26 1.99
C SER A 91 -5.67 -16.74 1.71
N THR A 92 -6.53 -15.83 1.24
CA THR A 92 -7.95 -16.11 0.95
C THR A 92 -8.31 -15.92 -0.52
N ILE A 93 -7.57 -15.06 -1.25
CA ILE A 93 -7.85 -14.72 -2.64
C ILE A 93 -6.78 -15.34 -3.54
N ILE A 94 -7.10 -16.48 -4.18
CA ILE A 94 -6.15 -17.21 -5.04
C ILE A 94 -5.69 -16.37 -6.23
N ASN A 95 -6.58 -15.61 -6.87
CA ASN A 95 -6.28 -14.78 -8.04
C ASN A 95 -5.87 -13.33 -7.68
N TRP A 96 -5.21 -13.14 -6.54
CA TRP A 96 -4.84 -11.83 -5.98
C TRP A 96 -4.08 -10.95 -6.97
N GLU A 97 -3.18 -11.53 -7.77
CA GLU A 97 -2.33 -10.79 -8.71
C GLU A 97 -3.18 -10.13 -9.79
N ASN A 98 -4.05 -10.91 -10.44
CA ASN A 98 -4.98 -10.41 -11.45
C ASN A 98 -5.93 -9.36 -10.87
N ARG A 99 -6.46 -9.58 -9.65
CA ARG A 99 -7.31 -8.60 -8.99
C ARG A 99 -6.58 -7.29 -8.70
N GLY A 100 -5.32 -7.36 -8.29
CA GLY A 100 -4.49 -6.18 -8.06
C GLY A 100 -4.18 -5.41 -9.35
N VAL A 101 -3.84 -6.13 -10.42
CA VAL A 101 -3.61 -5.52 -11.74
C VAL A 101 -4.89 -4.88 -12.29
N ASP A 102 -6.03 -5.55 -12.15
CA ASP A 102 -7.33 -5.03 -12.59
C ASP A 102 -7.73 -3.76 -11.81
N TRP A 103 -7.43 -3.68 -10.51
CA TRP A 103 -7.62 -2.45 -9.75
C TRP A 103 -6.80 -1.29 -10.33
N LEU A 104 -5.51 -1.51 -10.58
CA LEU A 104 -4.61 -0.46 -11.07
C LEU A 104 -4.96 0.00 -12.48
N THR A 105 -5.23 -0.96 -13.38
CA THR A 105 -5.34 -0.70 -14.83
C THR A 105 -6.76 -0.47 -15.32
N LYS A 106 -7.76 -1.08 -14.65
CA LYS A 106 -9.17 -1.06 -15.07
C LYS A 106 -10.11 -0.46 -14.02
N ALA A 107 -9.59 -0.06 -12.85
CA ALA A 107 -10.38 0.45 -11.73
C ALA A 107 -11.44 -0.54 -11.20
N ILE A 108 -11.25 -1.84 -11.40
CA ILE A 108 -12.16 -2.87 -10.88
C ILE A 108 -11.86 -3.07 -9.40
N ASP A 109 -12.84 -2.80 -8.55
CA ASP A 109 -12.67 -2.84 -7.09
C ASP A 109 -12.65 -4.29 -6.57
N PRO A 110 -11.53 -4.76 -5.99
CA PRO A 110 -11.42 -6.13 -5.51
C PRO A 110 -12.28 -6.41 -4.26
N ASP A 111 -12.72 -5.39 -3.53
CA ASP A 111 -13.63 -5.52 -2.37
C ASP A 111 -15.11 -5.67 -2.80
N LYS A 112 -15.44 -5.49 -4.10
CA LYS A 112 -16.81 -5.60 -4.65
C LYS A 112 -17.03 -6.85 -5.51
N LEU A 113 -16.08 -7.78 -5.50
CA LEU A 113 -16.07 -9.04 -6.27
C LEU A 113 -16.16 -10.25 -5.35
#